data_AF-A0A8C9ID21-F1
#
_entry.id   AF-A0A8C9ID21-F1
#
_cell.length_a   1.000
_cell.length_b   1.000
_cell.length_c   1.000
_cell.angle_alpha   90.00
_cell.angle_beta   90.00
_cell.angle_gamma   90.00
#
_symmetry.space_group_name_H-M   'P 1'
#
loop_
_entity.id
_entity.type
_entity.pdbx_description
1 polymer ?
#
loop_
_entity_poly.entity_id
_entity_poly.type
_entity_poly.pdbx_seq_one_letter_code
_entity_poly.pdbx_strand_id
1 'polypeptide(L)'
;LGNANYRIQKELHNFLNNPPINCTLDVHPSNIKIWIVTYKGLENTIYANEVYKIKIIFSNDYPLKPPTVYFLQKPPKHTHVYSNGDVCLSLLGDDYNPSLSISGLILSIISMLSSAKEKKLPIDNYTHADAKPGSSQNNFLYHDDKC
;
A
#
# COMPACT_ATOMS: atom_id res chain seq x y z
N LEU A 1 -17.45 -0.25 -21.21
CA LEU A 1 -17.05 -0.41 -19.79
C LEU A 1 -15.95 -1.45 -19.74
N GLY A 2 -14.71 -1.04 -19.52
CA GLY A 2 -13.55 -1.95 -19.53
C GLY A 2 -13.66 -2.97 -18.40
N ASN A 3 -13.47 -4.25 -18.72
CA ASN A 3 -13.59 -5.34 -17.75
C ASN A 3 -12.55 -5.15 -16.64
N ALA A 4 -12.97 -4.88 -15.39
CA ALA A 4 -12.06 -4.69 -14.25
C ALA A 4 -11.07 -5.87 -14.10
N ASN A 5 -11.48 -7.08 -14.45
CA ASN A 5 -10.60 -8.24 -14.45
C ASN A 5 -9.48 -8.13 -15.50
N TYR A 6 -9.73 -7.52 -16.67
CA TYR A 6 -8.69 -7.29 -17.67
C TYR A 6 -7.62 -6.33 -17.16
N ARG A 7 -8.03 -5.23 -16.50
CA ARG A 7 -7.07 -4.30 -15.90
C ARG A 7 -6.23 -5.00 -14.83
N ILE A 8 -6.85 -5.76 -13.93
CA ILE A 8 -6.14 -6.49 -12.86
C ILE A 8 -5.19 -7.54 -13.44
N GLN A 9 -5.56 -8.25 -14.50
CA GLN A 9 -4.67 -9.17 -15.21
C GLN A 9 -3.46 -8.45 -15.82
N LYS A 10 -3.66 -7.26 -16.41
CA LYS A 10 -2.57 -6.43 -16.94
C LYS A 10 -1.63 -5.96 -15.83
N GLU A 11 -2.16 -5.53 -14.68
CA GLU A 11 -1.37 -5.19 -13.50
C GLU A 11 -0.58 -6.40 -13.01
N LEU A 12 -1.20 -7.58 -12.97
CA LEU A 12 -0.55 -8.81 -12.52
C LEU A 12 0.63 -9.16 -13.43
N HIS A 13 0.41 -9.11 -14.75
CA HIS A 13 1.47 -9.35 -15.72
C HIS A 13 2.62 -8.34 -15.57
N ASN A 14 2.31 -7.06 -15.37
CA ASN A 14 3.33 -6.03 -15.15
C ASN A 14 4.14 -6.29 -13.88
N PHE A 15 3.47 -6.57 -12.76
CA PHE A 15 4.13 -6.83 -11.48
C PHE A 15 5.01 -8.08 -11.52
N LEU A 16 4.57 -9.16 -12.19
CA LEU A 16 5.37 -10.38 -12.31
C LEU A 16 6.59 -10.20 -13.21
N ASN A 17 6.49 -9.41 -14.28
CA ASN A 17 7.62 -9.15 -15.17
C ASN A 17 8.62 -8.15 -14.58
N ASN A 18 8.12 -7.14 -13.87
CA ASN A 18 8.92 -6.07 -13.29
C ASN A 18 8.46 -5.79 -11.85
N PRO A 19 8.76 -6.70 -10.91
CA PRO A 19 8.40 -6.50 -9.52
C PRO A 19 9.17 -5.30 -8.95
N PRO A 20 8.57 -4.50 -8.04
CA PRO A 20 9.31 -3.53 -7.25
C PRO A 20 10.46 -4.19 -6.48
N ILE A 21 11.49 -3.40 -6.18
CA ILE A 21 12.68 -3.90 -5.50
C ILE A 21 12.34 -4.55 -4.15
N ASN A 22 12.97 -5.70 -3.88
CA ASN A 22 12.73 -6.51 -2.68
C ASN A 22 11.26 -6.91 -2.45
N CYS A 23 10.45 -6.95 -3.51
CA CYS A 23 9.06 -7.41 -3.43
C CYS A 23 8.85 -8.77 -4.09
N THR A 24 8.03 -9.59 -3.46
CA THR A 24 7.39 -10.76 -4.08
C THR A 24 5.88 -10.63 -3.98
N LEU A 25 5.16 -11.30 -4.88
CA LEU A 25 3.71 -11.20 -5.01
C LEU A 25 3.06 -12.58 -4.89
N ASP A 26 2.11 -12.70 -3.96
CA ASP A 26 1.19 -13.84 -3.84
C ASP A 26 -0.23 -13.38 -4.18
N VAL A 27 -0.88 -14.05 -5.14
CA VAL A 27 -2.28 -13.79 -5.51
C VAL A 27 -3.18 -14.83 -4.87
N HIS A 28 -4.30 -14.42 -4.28
CA HIS A 28 -5.23 -15.36 -3.65
C HIS A 28 -5.77 -16.37 -4.69
N PRO A 29 -5.73 -17.69 -4.40
CA PRO A 29 -5.93 -18.74 -5.40
C PRO A 29 -7.33 -18.74 -6.03
N SER A 30 -8.35 -18.35 -5.27
CA SER A 30 -9.74 -18.27 -5.75
C SER A 30 -10.22 -16.86 -6.04
N ASN A 31 -9.38 -15.83 -5.84
CA ASN A 31 -9.80 -14.45 -6.04
C ASN A 31 -8.63 -13.56 -6.48
N ILE A 32 -8.51 -13.33 -7.79
CA ILE A 32 -7.48 -12.47 -8.40
C ILE A 32 -7.52 -11.03 -7.89
N LYS A 33 -8.58 -10.60 -7.19
CA LYS A 33 -8.71 -9.25 -6.61
C LYS A 33 -8.05 -9.10 -5.24
N ILE A 34 -7.40 -10.13 -4.71
CA ILE A 34 -6.73 -10.07 -3.40
C ILE A 34 -5.28 -10.48 -3.57
N TRP A 35 -4.38 -9.54 -3.35
CA TRP A 35 -2.94 -9.74 -3.47
C TRP A 35 -2.25 -9.51 -2.13
N ILE A 36 -1.17 -10.24 -1.90
CA ILE A 36 -0.23 -10.03 -0.80
C ILE A 36 1.14 -9.76 -1.41
N VAL A 37 1.66 -8.56 -1.18
CA VAL A 37 3.04 -8.22 -1.53
C VAL A 37 3.90 -8.40 -0.29
N THR A 38 4.92 -9.24 -0.36
CA THR A 38 5.93 -9.34 0.70
C THR A 38 7.09 -8.44 0.33
N TYR A 39 7.44 -7.49 1.22
CA TYR A 39 8.52 -6.54 1.05
C TYR A 39 9.60 -6.77 2.11
N LYS A 40 10.86 -6.86 1.68
CA LYS A 40 12.03 -6.85 2.58
C LYS A 40 12.68 -5.46 2.57
N GLY A 41 12.80 -4.84 3.73
CA GLY A 41 13.38 -3.51 3.91
C GLY A 41 14.74 -3.37 3.23
N LEU A 42 14.92 -2.25 2.52
CA LEU A 42 16.15 -1.96 1.77
C LEU A 42 17.34 -1.79 2.72
N GLU A 43 18.53 -2.17 2.24
CA GLU A 43 19.78 -1.87 2.92
C GLU A 43 19.95 -0.36 3.10
N ASN A 44 20.69 0.05 4.13
CA ASN A 44 20.93 1.45 4.49
C ASN A 44 19.66 2.26 4.87
N THR A 45 18.54 1.59 5.13
CA THR A 45 17.34 2.21 5.73
C THR A 45 17.17 1.76 7.18
N ILE A 46 16.38 2.49 7.96
CA ILE A 46 16.04 2.10 9.34
C ILE A 46 15.19 0.81 9.41
N TYR A 47 14.67 0.34 8.28
CA TYR A 47 13.86 -0.88 8.14
C TYR A 47 14.67 -2.05 7.55
N ALA A 48 15.99 -1.91 7.37
CA ALA A 48 16.83 -2.95 6.76
C ALA A 48 16.63 -4.31 7.44
N ASN A 49 16.55 -5.37 6.63
CA ASN A 49 16.30 -6.76 7.03
C ASN A 49 14.94 -7.07 7.65
N GLU A 50 14.07 -6.09 7.87
CA GLU A 50 12.70 -6.33 8.31
C GLU A 50 11.83 -6.78 7.13
N VAL A 51 10.84 -7.63 7.39
CA VAL A 51 9.93 -8.15 6.37
C VAL A 51 8.50 -7.74 6.71
N TYR A 52 7.85 -7.10 5.73
CA TYR A 52 6.48 -6.60 5.84
C TYR A 52 5.60 -7.21 4.77
N LYS A 53 4.32 -7.41 5.09
CA LYS A 53 3.33 -7.87 4.12
C LYS A 53 2.31 -6.78 3.88
N ILE A 54 2.08 -6.43 2.63
CA ILE A 54 1.11 -5.44 2.19
C ILE A 54 -0.03 -6.20 1.53
N LYS A 55 -1.26 -5.98 1.99
CA LYS A 55 -2.46 -6.54 1.38
C LYS A 55 -3.12 -5.51 0.48
N ILE A 56 -3.43 -5.93 -0.74
CA ILE A 56 -4.10 -5.11 -1.76
C ILE A 56 -5.42 -5.80 -2.09
N ILE A 57 -6.51 -5.04 -2.04
CA ILE A 57 -7.85 -5.52 -2.39
C ILE A 57 -8.42 -4.61 -3.48
N PHE A 58 -8.66 -5.18 -4.65
CA PHE A 58 -9.26 -4.46 -5.77
C PHE A 58 -10.79 -4.47 -5.62
N SER A 59 -11.40 -3.28 -5.57
CA SER A 59 -12.84 -3.14 -5.57
C SER A 59 -13.43 -3.43 -6.95
N ASN A 60 -14.76 -3.53 -7.03
CA ASN A 60 -15.45 -3.65 -8.33
C ASN A 60 -15.34 -2.37 -9.18
N ASP A 61 -15.05 -1.24 -8.55
CA ASP A 61 -14.90 0.06 -9.22
C ASP A 61 -13.46 0.30 -9.70
N TYR A 62 -12.52 -0.60 -9.42
CA TYR A 62 -11.14 -0.46 -9.92
C TYR A 62 -11.10 -0.57 -11.45
N PRO A 63 -10.39 0.31 -12.18
CA PRO A 63 -9.44 1.33 -11.69
C PRO A 63 -10.02 2.75 -11.57
N LEU A 64 -11.35 2.93 -11.59
CA LEU A 64 -11.94 4.27 -11.37
C LEU A 64 -11.76 4.73 -9.92
N LYS A 65 -11.75 3.80 -8.98
CA LYS A 65 -11.39 4.03 -7.58
C LYS A 65 -10.09 3.30 -7.21
N PRO A 66 -9.32 3.82 -6.25
CA PRO A 66 -8.10 3.16 -5.77
C PRO A 66 -8.41 1.78 -5.19
N PRO A 67 -7.43 0.85 -5.22
CA PRO A 67 -7.51 -0.36 -4.43
C PRO A 67 -7.38 -0.02 -2.94
N THR A 68 -7.93 -0.87 -2.07
CA THR A 68 -7.65 -0.79 -0.64
C THR A 68 -6.28 -1.39 -0.36
N VAL A 69 -5.42 -0.65 0.33
CA VAL A 69 -4.04 -1.07 0.65
C VAL A 69 -3.74 -0.85 2.13
N TYR A 70 -3.22 -1.88 2.79
CA TYR A 70 -2.78 -1.82 4.18
C TYR A 70 -1.70 -2.87 4.47
N PHE A 71 -0.88 -2.62 5.49
CA PHE A 71 0.07 -3.59 6.02
C PHE A 71 -0.65 -4.65 6.89
N LEU A 72 -0.24 -5.90 6.77
CA LEU A 72 -0.62 -6.95 7.72
C LEU A 72 0.20 -6.85 8.99
N GLN A 73 -0.32 -7.40 10.08
CA GLN A 73 0.37 -7.40 11.36
C GLN A 73 1.71 -8.17 11.30
N LYS A 74 2.81 -7.64 11.82
CA LYS A 74 2.98 -6.30 12.43
C LYS A 74 3.43 -5.26 11.39
N PRO A 75 2.78 -4.09 11.28
CA PRO A 75 3.16 -3.06 10.32
C PRO A 75 4.45 -2.35 10.75
N PRO A 76 5.14 -1.67 9.81
CA PRO A 76 6.24 -0.80 10.15
C PRO A 76 5.75 0.36 11.02
N LYS A 77 6.55 0.75 12.02
CA LYS A 77 6.32 2.00 12.75
C LYS A 77 6.79 3.18 11.89
N HIS A 78 5.87 3.78 11.13
CA HIS A 78 6.14 4.91 10.25
C HIS A 78 5.13 6.05 10.46
N THR A 79 5.52 7.31 10.24
CA THR A 79 4.66 8.50 10.44
C THR A 79 3.40 8.54 9.56
N HIS A 80 3.34 7.66 8.56
CA HIS A 80 2.22 7.47 7.63
C HIS A 80 1.68 6.03 7.64
N VAL A 81 2.11 5.19 8.60
CA VAL A 81 1.58 3.84 8.75
C VAL A 81 1.02 3.69 10.15
N TYR A 82 -0.29 3.54 10.22
CA TYR A 82 -1.01 3.35 11.47
C TYR A 82 -0.74 1.94 12.04
N SER A 83 -0.87 1.83 13.35
CA SER A 83 -0.65 0.57 14.09
C SER A 83 -1.62 -0.57 13.72
N ASN A 84 -2.76 -0.24 13.10
CA ASN A 84 -3.69 -1.21 12.52
C ASN A 84 -3.26 -1.69 11.12
N GLY A 85 -2.30 -1.01 10.49
CA GLY A 85 -1.75 -1.30 9.17
C GLY A 85 -2.15 -0.31 8.07
N ASP A 86 -3.09 0.60 8.33
CA ASP A 86 -3.51 1.58 7.31
C ASP A 86 -2.36 2.49 6.91
N VAL A 87 -2.34 2.86 5.63
CA VAL A 87 -1.35 3.77 5.05
C VAL A 87 -2.02 5.09 4.73
N CYS A 88 -1.44 6.18 5.20
CA CYS A 88 -1.83 7.54 4.86
C CYS A 88 -0.99 8.01 3.67
N LEU A 89 -1.54 7.91 2.46
CA LEU A 89 -0.85 8.32 1.24
C LEU A 89 -1.90 8.90 0.29
N SER A 90 -1.71 10.12 -0.20
CA SER A 90 -2.63 10.79 -1.14
C SER A 90 -2.92 9.97 -2.40
N LEU A 91 -1.97 9.15 -2.87
CA LEU A 91 -2.15 8.23 -4.00
C LEU A 91 -3.24 7.16 -3.77
N LEU A 92 -3.67 6.95 -2.53
CA LEU A 92 -4.80 6.08 -2.16
C LEU A 92 -6.10 6.87 -1.94
N GLY A 93 -6.06 8.20 -2.11
CA GLY A 93 -7.16 9.13 -1.89
C GLY A 93 -7.21 10.20 -2.99
N ASP A 94 -6.95 11.45 -2.63
CA ASP A 94 -7.19 12.63 -3.46
C ASP A 94 -6.32 12.68 -4.74
N ASP A 95 -5.08 12.18 -4.66
CA ASP A 95 -4.14 12.17 -5.80
C ASP A 95 -4.19 10.86 -6.59
N TYR A 96 -5.17 9.99 -6.32
CA TYR A 96 -5.34 8.76 -7.09
C TYR A 96 -5.67 9.04 -8.56
N ASN A 97 -4.88 8.42 -9.45
CA ASN A 97 -5.14 8.43 -10.88
C ASN A 97 -5.36 6.99 -11.37
N PRO A 98 -6.42 6.69 -12.15
CA PRO A 98 -6.63 5.37 -12.76
C PRO A 98 -5.44 4.84 -13.56
N SER A 99 -4.57 5.71 -14.07
CA SER A 99 -3.36 5.34 -14.82
C SER A 99 -2.20 4.89 -13.92
N LEU A 100 -2.29 5.12 -12.60
CA LEU A 100 -1.30 4.63 -11.64
C LEU A 100 -1.31 3.10 -11.63
N SER A 101 -0.14 2.50 -11.87
CA SER A 101 0.05 1.05 -11.79
C SER A 101 0.24 0.60 -10.35
N ILE A 102 -0.04 -0.67 -10.08
CA ILE A 102 0.16 -1.26 -8.75
C ILE A 102 1.65 -1.33 -8.38
N SER A 103 2.52 -1.63 -9.35
CA SER A 103 3.97 -1.54 -9.13
C SER A 103 4.41 -0.13 -8.75
N GLY A 104 3.86 0.90 -9.41
CA GLY A 104 4.14 2.30 -9.07
C GLY A 104 3.65 2.68 -7.67
N LEU A 105 2.44 2.27 -7.30
CA LEU A 105 1.88 2.49 -5.97
C LEU A 105 2.73 1.83 -4.86
N ILE A 106 3.13 0.56 -5.05
CA ILE A 106 4.00 -0.14 -4.10
C ILE A 106 5.38 0.52 -4.02
N LEU A 107 5.93 0.97 -5.15
CA LEU A 107 7.19 1.71 -5.17
C LEU A 107 7.09 3.00 -4.35
N SER A 108 5.99 3.77 -4.46
CA SER A 108 5.77 4.97 -3.64
C SER A 108 5.73 4.66 -2.14
N ILE A 109 5.08 3.56 -1.73
CA ILE A 109 5.07 3.11 -0.32
C ILE A 109 6.49 2.74 0.15
N ILE A 110 7.27 2.05 -0.69
CA ILE A 110 8.66 1.69 -0.38
C ILE A 110 9.54 2.93 -0.27
N SER A 111 9.39 3.90 -1.18
CA SER A 111 10.12 5.17 -1.14
C SER A 111 9.80 5.96 0.13
N MET A 112 8.52 6.02 0.51
CA MET A 112 8.07 6.61 1.77
C MET A 112 8.81 5.98 2.95
N LEU A 113 8.77 4.65 3.09
CA LEU A 113 9.50 3.94 4.17
C LEU A 113 11.01 4.20 4.11
N SER A 114 11.61 4.20 2.91
CA SER A 114 13.06 4.32 2.74
C SER A 114 13.58 5.71 3.10
N SER A 115 12.76 6.75 2.97
CA SER A 115 13.11 8.13 3.34
C SER A 115 13.05 8.40 4.86
N ALA A 116 12.46 7.50 5.63
CA ALA A 116 12.27 7.71 7.07
C ALA A 116 13.60 7.73 7.82
N LYS A 117 13.78 8.73 8.69
CA LYS A 117 14.95 8.86 9.56
C LYS A 117 14.77 8.22 10.93
N GLU A 118 13.53 7.98 11.33
CA GLU A 118 13.17 7.44 12.63
C GLU A 118 11.87 6.61 12.56
N LYS A 119 11.72 5.67 13.50
CA LYS A 119 10.52 4.84 13.62
C LYS A 119 9.52 5.50 14.57
N LYS A 120 8.54 6.21 14.02
CA LYS A 120 7.46 6.85 14.76
C LYS A 120 6.11 6.43 14.19
N LEU A 121 5.05 6.51 14.98
CA LEU A 121 3.67 6.33 14.49
C LEU A 121 3.09 7.69 14.07
N PRO A 122 2.00 7.72 13.28
CA PRO A 122 1.25 8.95 13.04
C PRO A 122 0.82 9.60 14.36
N ILE A 123 0.75 10.94 14.39
CA ILE A 123 0.43 11.72 15.61
C ILE A 123 -0.96 11.37 16.14
N ASP A 124 -1.88 11.11 15.21
CA ASP A 124 -3.27 10.72 15.40
C ASP A 124 -3.46 9.20 15.53
N ASN A 125 -2.39 8.39 15.67
CA ASN A 125 -2.54 6.93 15.68
C ASN A 125 -3.57 6.40 16.70
N TYR A 126 -3.70 7.05 17.86
CA TYR A 126 -4.64 6.64 18.90
C TYR A 126 -6.12 6.74 18.48
N THR A 127 -6.47 7.59 17.51
CA THR A 127 -7.85 7.68 16.99
C THR A 127 -8.15 6.60 15.95
N HIS A 128 -7.12 5.97 15.38
CA HIS A 128 -7.23 5.01 14.28
C HIS A 128 -6.87 3.56 14.67
N ALA A 129 -6.15 3.35 15.78
CA ALA A 129 -5.59 2.05 16.15
C ALA A 129 -6.63 0.92 16.28
N ASP A 130 -7.86 1.23 16.71
CA ASP A 130 -8.93 0.25 16.93
C ASP A 130 -9.80 0.01 15.68
N ALA A 131 -9.60 0.78 14.62
CA ALA A 131 -10.35 0.63 13.38
C ALA A 131 -9.90 -0.62 12.61
N LYS A 132 -10.86 -1.28 11.93
CA LYS A 132 -10.53 -2.38 11.01
C LYS A 132 -9.67 -1.82 9.86
N PRO A 133 -8.50 -2.43 9.56
CA PRO A 133 -7.66 -1.94 8.48
C PRO A 133 -8.35 -2.08 7.13
N GLY A 134 -8.07 -1.13 6.24
CA GLY A 134 -8.69 -1.01 4.92
C GLY A 134 -10.14 -0.51 4.95
N SER A 135 -10.61 0.05 6.06
CA SER A 135 -11.92 0.73 6.11
C SER A 135 -11.87 2.10 5.40
N SER A 136 -12.99 2.57 4.86
CA SER A 136 -13.07 3.77 4.00
C SER A 136 -12.44 4.99 4.68
N GLN A 137 -11.42 5.56 4.04
CA GLN A 137 -10.58 6.63 4.60
C GLN A 137 -11.22 8.04 4.56
N ASN A 138 -12.54 8.16 4.66
CA ASN A 138 -13.27 9.42 4.39
C ASN A 138 -12.96 10.57 5.37
N ASN A 139 -12.19 10.33 6.44
CA ASN A 139 -11.79 11.32 7.46
C ASN A 139 -10.28 11.31 7.75
N PHE A 140 -9.45 10.81 6.83
CA PHE A 140 -8.00 10.81 7.04
C PHE A 140 -7.45 12.23 6.78
N LEU A 141 -6.78 12.81 7.78
CA LEU A 141 -5.93 13.98 7.56
C LEU A 141 -4.69 13.49 6.83
N TYR A 142 -4.64 13.70 5.51
CA TYR A 142 -3.45 13.42 4.72
C TYR A 142 -2.33 14.37 5.17
N HIS A 143 -1.35 13.82 5.89
CA HIS A 143 -0.15 14.54 6.30
C HIS A 143 0.89 14.49 5.18
N ASP A 144 0.51 14.82 3.94
CA ASP A 144 1.49 15.01 2.88
C ASP A 144 2.13 16.37 3.13
N ASP A 145 3.34 16.36 3.69
CA ASP A 145 4.18 17.56 3.75
C ASP A 145 4.39 18.02 2.30
N LYS A 146 3.65 19.06 1.89
CA LYS A 146 3.92 19.75 0.64
C LYS A 146 5.39 20.19 0.68
N CYS A 147 6.18 19.64 -0.24
CA CYS A 147 7.57 19.97 -0.48
C CYS A 147 7.86 21.47 -0.44
#